data_AF-A0A7C3TXU6-F1
#
_entry.id   AF-A0A7C3TXU6-F1
#
_cell.length_a   1.000
_cell.length_b   1.000
_cell.length_c   1.000
_cell.angle_alpha   90.00
_cell.angle_beta   90.00
_cell.angle_gamma   90.00
#
_symmetry.space_group_name_H-M   'P 1'
#
loop_
_entity.id
_entity.type
_entity.pdbx_description
1 polymer ?
#
loop_
_entity_poly.entity_id
_entity_poly.type
_entity_poly.pdbx_seq_one_letter_code
_entity_poly.pdbx_strand_id
1 'polypeptide(L)'
;MDIVDLFIDDYNPVGDAVIELEGFDRPIAPIYQMTDSYIVRRIEIEACKYMLGKGFKPPVWMSANRVGGDEANARYQEEYYHRIKNL
;
A
#
# COMPACT_ATOMS: atom_id res chain seq x y z
N MET A 1 -12.31 16.51 0.45
CA MET A 1 -13.30 15.53 0.94
C MET A 1 -14.44 15.36 -0.06
N ASP A 2 -14.98 16.45 -0.63
CA ASP A 2 -16.21 16.38 -1.45
C ASP A 2 -16.06 15.82 -2.88
N ILE A 3 -14.89 15.29 -3.24
CA ILE A 3 -14.59 14.75 -4.58
C ILE A 3 -14.23 13.26 -4.58
N VAL A 4 -14.36 12.58 -3.45
CA VAL A 4 -14.05 11.14 -3.30
C VAL A 4 -15.21 10.40 -2.63
N ASP A 5 -15.43 9.15 -2.99
CA ASP A 5 -16.44 8.29 -2.34
C ASP A 5 -16.06 7.91 -0.90
N LEU A 6 -14.75 7.83 -0.62
CA LEU A 6 -14.21 7.49 0.68
C LEU A 6 -12.99 8.36 0.97
N PHE A 7 -13.03 9.08 2.08
CA PHE A 7 -11.90 9.82 2.63
C PHE A 7 -11.38 9.07 3.87
N ILE A 8 -10.08 8.78 3.90
CA ILE A 8 -9.39 8.22 5.06
C ILE A 8 -8.44 9.29 5.57
N ASP A 9 -8.68 9.72 6.81
CA ASP A 9 -7.79 10.64 7.52
C ASP A 9 -6.62 9.85 8.10
N ASP A 10 -5.39 10.22 7.73
CA ASP A 10 -4.16 9.61 8.24
C ASP A 10 -3.71 10.26 9.57
N TYR A 11 -4.36 11.36 9.98
CA TYR A 11 -4.10 12.10 11.22
C TYR A 11 -2.65 12.60 11.38
N ASN A 12 -1.91 12.78 10.29
CA ASN A 12 -0.59 13.40 10.37
C ASN A 12 -0.74 14.88 10.82
N PRO A 13 0.10 15.36 11.76
CA PRO A 13 0.06 16.76 12.17
C PRO A 13 0.50 17.68 11.03
N VAL A 14 0.19 18.97 11.16
CA VAL A 14 0.71 19.97 10.21
C VAL A 14 2.25 19.94 10.22
N GLY A 15 2.84 19.78 9.04
CA GLY A 15 4.29 19.62 8.89
C GLY A 15 4.76 18.17 8.93
N ASP A 16 3.87 17.22 9.27
CA ASP A 16 4.04 15.77 9.09
C ASP A 16 5.26 15.17 9.83
N ALA A 17 5.82 15.90 10.80
CA ALA A 17 6.99 15.46 11.55
C ALA A 17 6.79 15.73 13.06
N VAL A 18 7.19 14.76 13.88
CA VAL A 18 7.00 14.79 15.35
C VAL A 18 8.32 14.65 16.12
N ILE A 19 9.43 14.47 15.42
CA ILE A 19 10.75 14.31 16.03
C ILE A 19 11.47 15.65 16.00
N GLU A 20 11.73 16.20 17.17
CA GLU A 20 12.49 17.45 17.36
C GLU A 20 13.89 17.14 17.89
N LEU A 21 14.88 17.91 17.44
CA LEU A 21 16.27 17.80 17.89
C LEU A 21 16.71 19.11 18.53
N GLU A 22 17.41 19.02 19.67
CA GLU A 22 17.94 20.19 20.36
C GLU A 22 18.94 20.95 19.46
N GLY A 23 18.76 22.27 19.37
CA GLY A 23 19.60 23.13 18.53
C GLY A 23 19.30 23.08 17.03
N PHE A 24 18.26 22.36 16.60
CA PHE A 24 17.80 22.33 15.21
C PHE A 24 16.47 23.07 15.06
N ASP A 25 16.28 23.78 13.94
CA ASP A 25 15.22 24.78 13.77
C ASP A 25 13.90 24.23 13.21
N ARG A 26 13.81 22.92 12.96
CA ARG A 26 12.62 22.26 12.41
C ARG A 26 12.52 20.78 12.83
N PRO A 27 11.31 20.20 12.91
CA PRO A 27 11.16 18.75 13.09
C PRO A 27 11.69 17.95 11.90
N ILE A 28 12.03 16.68 12.13
CA ILE A 28 12.54 15.74 11.12
C ILE A 28 11.73 14.43 11.11
N ALA A 29 12.09 13.55 10.17
CA ALA A 29 11.52 12.20 10.05
C ALA A 29 9.99 12.24 9.85
N PRO A 30 9.54 12.63 8.65
CA PRO A 30 8.10 12.69 8.37
C PRO A 30 7.43 11.33 8.58
N ILE A 31 6.21 11.32 9.10
CA ILE A 31 5.55 10.10 9.58
C ILE A 31 4.52 9.53 8.60
N TYR A 32 4.00 10.34 7.66
CA TYR A 32 3.01 9.91 6.67
C TYR A 32 3.38 8.62 5.95
N GLN A 33 4.66 8.46 5.57
CA GLN A 33 5.06 7.30 4.78
C GLN A 33 4.77 6.00 5.51
N MET A 34 4.99 5.95 6.84
CA MET A 34 4.68 4.75 7.63
C MET A 34 3.17 4.59 7.80
N THR A 35 2.48 5.69 8.15
CA THR A 35 1.03 5.70 8.39
C THR A 35 0.25 5.29 7.14
N ASP A 36 0.52 5.93 6.01
CA ASP A 36 -0.15 5.72 4.73
C ASP A 36 0.16 4.34 4.17
N SER A 37 1.42 3.90 4.25
CA SER A 37 1.79 2.54 3.84
C SER A 37 1.03 1.51 4.65
N TYR A 38 0.88 1.72 5.96
CA TYR A 38 0.09 0.83 6.81
C TYR A 38 -1.38 0.84 6.40
N ILE A 39 -1.99 2.02 6.19
CA ILE A 39 -3.38 2.16 5.73
C ILE A 39 -3.61 1.40 4.42
N VAL A 40 -2.75 1.60 3.41
CA VAL A 40 -2.86 0.92 2.11
C VAL A 40 -2.77 -0.59 2.28
N ARG A 41 -1.86 -1.11 3.11
CA ARG A 41 -1.77 -2.54 3.40
C ARG A 41 -3.00 -3.07 4.12
N ARG A 42 -3.63 -2.29 4.99
CA ARG A 42 -4.90 -2.67 5.62
C ARG A 42 -6.03 -2.75 4.61
N ILE A 43 -6.12 -1.81 3.67
CA ILE A 43 -7.08 -1.85 2.56
C ILE A 43 -6.87 -3.12 1.71
N GLU A 44 -5.62 -3.41 1.34
CA GLU A 44 -5.25 -4.62 0.58
C GLU A 44 -5.71 -5.91 1.29
N ILE A 45 -5.46 -6.01 2.59
CA ILE A 45 -5.87 -7.16 3.41
C ILE A 45 -7.39 -7.33 3.41
N GLU A 46 -8.15 -6.26 3.64
CA GLU A 46 -9.61 -6.34 3.69
C GLU A 46 -10.21 -6.63 2.30
N ALA A 47 -9.63 -6.08 1.23
CA ALA A 47 -10.04 -6.42 -0.14
C ALA A 47 -9.82 -7.90 -0.44
N CYS A 48 -8.66 -8.46 -0.05
CA CYS A 48 -8.36 -9.88 -0.21
C CYS A 48 -9.33 -10.78 0.58
N LYS A 49 -9.59 -10.43 1.85
CA LYS A 49 -10.56 -11.16 2.69
C LYS A 49 -11.96 -11.13 2.08
N TYR A 50 -12.41 -9.96 1.62
CA TYR A 50 -13.71 -9.80 0.99
C TYR A 50 -13.84 -10.69 -0.25
N MET A 51 -12.86 -10.64 -1.16
CA MET A 51 -12.82 -11.46 -2.37
C MET A 51 -12.86 -12.96 -2.06
N LEU A 52 -12.02 -13.43 -1.12
CA LEU A 52 -12.00 -14.82 -0.69
C LEU A 52 -13.34 -15.26 -0.09
N GLY A 53 -13.97 -14.40 0.72
CA GLY A 53 -15.30 -14.62 1.29
C GLY A 53 -16.41 -14.73 0.24
N LYS A 54 -16.16 -14.25 -0.99
CA LYS A 54 -17.06 -14.39 -2.16
C LYS A 54 -16.68 -15.55 -3.07
N GLY A 55 -15.71 -16.39 -2.68
CA GLY A 55 -15.23 -17.51 -3.50
C GLY A 55 -14.31 -17.10 -4.65
N PHE A 56 -13.87 -15.85 -4.68
CA PHE A 56 -12.91 -15.35 -5.67
C PHE A 56 -11.49 -15.45 -5.12
N LYS A 57 -10.54 -15.91 -5.95
CA LYS A 57 -9.11 -15.94 -5.59
C LYS A 57 -8.44 -14.62 -6.01
N PRO A 58 -7.97 -13.79 -5.06
CA PRO A 58 -7.34 -12.50 -5.38
C PRO A 58 -6.07 -12.67 -6.24
N PRO A 59 -5.84 -11.82 -7.25
CA PRO A 59 -4.61 -11.81 -8.05
C PRO A 59 -3.49 -11.06 -7.31
N VAL A 60 -2.96 -11.67 -6.25
CA VAL A 60 -1.87 -11.10 -5.44
C VAL A 60 -0.52 -11.64 -5.91
N TRP A 61 0.43 -10.74 -6.09
CA TRP A 61 1.80 -11.06 -6.48
C TRP A 61 2.52 -11.82 -5.37
N MET A 62 3.20 -12.89 -5.75
CA MET A 62 4.08 -13.63 -4.86
C MET A 62 5.45 -12.95 -4.80
N SER A 63 6.03 -12.84 -3.62
CA SER A 63 7.38 -12.30 -3.51
C SER A 63 8.39 -13.17 -4.28
N ALA A 64 9.26 -12.55 -5.07
CA ALA A 64 10.30 -13.22 -5.85
C ALA A 64 11.35 -13.94 -4.96
N ASN A 65 11.45 -13.56 -3.68
CA ASN A 65 12.31 -14.25 -2.72
C ASN A 65 11.75 -15.61 -2.26
N ARG A 66 10.55 -16.00 -2.71
CA ARG A 66 9.96 -17.30 -2.43
C ARG A 66 10.22 -18.24 -3.60
N VAL A 67 10.63 -19.48 -3.30
CA VAL A 67 10.76 -20.55 -4.30
C VAL A 67 9.43 -20.71 -5.04
N GLY A 68 9.45 -20.64 -6.38
CA GLY A 68 8.25 -20.70 -7.21
C GLY A 68 7.53 -19.37 -7.41
N GLY A 69 8.10 -18.25 -6.92
CA GLY A 69 7.47 -16.93 -6.97
C GLY A 69 7.29 -16.43 -8.40
N ASP A 70 8.34 -16.50 -9.22
CA ASP A 70 8.31 -16.02 -10.60
C ASP A 70 7.31 -16.81 -11.45
N GLU A 71 7.28 -18.14 -11.31
CA GLU A 71 6.32 -19.01 -12.01
C GLU A 71 4.87 -18.72 -11.58
N ALA A 72 4.66 -18.44 -10.28
CA ALA A 72 3.34 -18.07 -9.78
C ALA A 72 2.86 -16.71 -10.32
N ASN A 73 3.79 -15.80 -10.64
CA ASN A 73 3.51 -14.45 -11.13
C ASN A 73 3.45 -14.33 -12.65
N ALA A 74 4.07 -15.26 -13.39
CA ALA A 74 4.17 -15.22 -14.85
C ALA A 74 2.80 -15.03 -15.53
N ARG A 75 1.76 -15.71 -15.01
CA ARG A 75 0.39 -15.55 -15.51
C ARG A 75 -0.15 -14.12 -15.30
N TYR A 76 0.15 -13.50 -14.16
CA TYR A 76 -0.27 -12.12 -13.90
C TYR A 76 0.52 -11.12 -14.74
N GLN A 77 1.79 -11.38 -15.02
CA GLN A 77 2.55 -10.57 -15.98
C GLN A 77 1.84 -10.59 -17.34
N GLU A 78 1.58 -11.78 -17.90
CA GLU A 78 0.91 -11.89 -19.20
C GLU A 78 -0.45 -11.17 -19.22
N GLU A 79 -1.26 -11.36 -18.18
CA GLU A 79 -2.61 -10.78 -18.09
C GLU A 79 -2.62 -9.26 -17.86
N TYR A 80 -1.70 -8.71 -17.08
CA TYR A 80 -1.76 -7.32 -16.62
C TYR A 80 -0.69 -6.39 -17.22
N TYR A 81 0.32 -6.91 -17.93
CA TYR A 81 1.43 -6.13 -18.48
C TYR A 81 0.96 -4.96 -19.36
N HIS A 82 -0.09 -5.17 -20.17
CA HIS A 82 -0.64 -4.13 -21.04
C HIS A 82 -1.57 -3.14 -20.33
N ARG A 83 -1.94 -3.42 -19.07
CA ARG A 83 -2.90 -2.62 -18.28
C ARG A 83 -2.19 -1.76 -17.23
N ILE A 84 -1.06 -2.22 -16.73
CA ILE A 84 -0.31 -1.57 -15.65
C ILE A 84 1.05 -1.14 -16.18
N LYS A 85 1.33 0.16 -16.11
CA LYS A 85 2.62 0.72 -16.57
C LYS A 85 3.74 0.27 -15.62
N ASN A 86 4.85 -0.19 -16.18
CA ASN A 86 6.06 -0.63 -15.46
C ASN A 86 5.82 -1.85 -14.54
N LEU A 87 4.98 -2.80 -14.98
CA LEU A 87 4.81 -4.10 -14.31
C LEU A 87 6.03 -5.00 -14.51
#